data_AF-A0AA40H9M4-F1
#
_entry.id   AF-A0AA40H9M4-F1
#
_cell.length_a   1.000
_cell.length_b   1.000
_cell.length_c   1.000
_cell.angle_alpha   90.00
_cell.angle_beta   90.00
_cell.angle_gamma   90.00
#
_symmetry.space_group_name_H-M   'P 1'
#
loop_
_entity.id
_entity.type
_entity.pdbx_description
1 polymer ?
#
loop_
_entity_poly.entity_id
_entity_poly.type
_entity_poly.pdbx_seq_one_letter_code
_entity_poly.pdbx_strand_id
1 'polypeptide(L)'
;LLGCLERYGNILNVDTTGASEATAKPEGLSYAGVSASEKIAEGDLKNMEKYHAMITKVGNSKCVDPAVIAGIISRESHAGTVLKDGWGDHGNAFGLMQV
;
A
#
# COMPACT_ATOMS: atom_id res chain seq x y z
N LEU A 1 2.03 -10.92 -20.30
CA LEU A 1 2.28 -10.45 -18.93
C LEU A 1 3.46 -9.48 -18.86
N LEU A 2 4.63 -9.76 -19.47
CA LEU A 2 5.79 -8.84 -19.43
C LEU A 2 5.51 -7.40 -19.93
N GLY A 3 4.70 -7.21 -20.98
CA GLY A 3 4.51 -5.89 -21.59
C GLY A 3 3.69 -4.87 -20.78
N CYS A 4 3.02 -5.27 -19.70
CA CYS A 4 2.18 -4.37 -18.90
C CYS A 4 2.83 -3.86 -17.62
N LEU A 5 3.78 -4.60 -17.02
CA LEU A 5 4.41 -4.20 -15.76
C LEU A 5 5.28 -2.94 -15.91
N GLU A 6 5.84 -2.71 -17.10
CA GLU A 6 6.70 -1.54 -17.37
C GLU A 6 5.95 -0.36 -17.98
N ARG A 7 4.64 -0.46 -18.21
CA ARG A 7 3.88 0.57 -18.96
C ARG A 7 3.95 1.95 -18.31
N TYR A 8 3.91 2.01 -16.99
CA TYR A 8 3.98 3.24 -16.20
C TYR A 8 5.28 3.35 -15.38
N GLY A 9 6.26 2.49 -15.66
CA GLY A 9 7.51 2.40 -14.92
C GLY A 9 7.62 1.15 -14.04
N ASN A 10 8.84 0.88 -13.61
CA ASN A 10 9.18 -0.23 -12.72
C ASN A 10 9.52 0.33 -11.33
N ILE A 11 8.79 -0.11 -10.30
CA ILE A 11 8.95 0.39 -8.92
C ILE A 11 10.35 0.16 -8.34
N LEU A 12 11.09 -0.84 -8.84
CA LEU A 12 12.45 -1.13 -8.38
C LEU A 12 13.46 -0.08 -8.87
N ASN A 13 13.08 0.77 -9.82
CA ASN A 13 13.92 1.83 -10.37
C ASN A 13 13.50 3.23 -9.88
N VAL A 14 12.69 3.29 -8.82
CA VAL A 14 12.24 4.55 -8.22
C VAL A 14 13.00 4.78 -6.91
N ASP A 15 13.81 5.83 -6.86
CA ASP A 15 14.47 6.23 -5.63
C ASP A 15 13.45 6.66 -4.58
N THR A 16 13.65 6.21 -3.34
CA THR A 16 12.78 6.56 -2.22
C THR A 16 13.60 6.71 -0.94
N THR A 17 13.21 7.68 -0.12
CA THR A 17 13.72 7.83 1.25
C THR A 17 12.84 7.11 2.27
N GLY A 18 11.72 6.52 1.86
CA GLY A 18 10.80 5.78 2.71
C GLY A 18 9.96 6.65 3.64
N ALA A 19 9.55 6.08 4.77
CA ALA A 19 8.66 6.73 5.73
C ALA A 19 9.39 7.85 6.47
N SER A 20 8.74 9.00 6.62
CA SER A 20 9.23 10.05 7.53
C SER A 20 9.04 9.64 9.00
N GLU A 21 9.68 10.34 9.93
CA GLU A 21 9.40 10.16 11.36
C GLU A 21 7.93 10.40 11.71
N ALA A 22 7.26 11.32 11.02
CA ALA A 22 5.86 11.62 11.24
C ALA A 22 4.93 10.45 10.84
N THR A 23 5.37 9.62 9.88
CA THR A 23 4.70 8.37 9.53
C THR A 23 5.10 7.25 10.48
N ALA A 24 6.39 7.10 10.80
CA ALA A 24 6.88 5.94 11.55
C ALA A 24 6.52 5.97 13.05
N LYS A 25 6.47 7.16 13.68
CA LYS A 25 6.19 7.28 15.12
C LYS A 25 4.77 6.79 15.51
N PRO A 26 3.69 7.16 14.81
CA PRO A 26 2.35 6.62 15.07
C PRO A 26 2.27 5.09 14.97
N GLU A 27 3.13 4.48 14.13
CA GLU A 27 3.26 3.03 13.95
C GLU A 27 4.07 2.35 15.08
N GLY A 28 4.54 3.13 16.06
CA GLY A 28 5.34 2.64 17.18
C GLY A 28 6.80 2.34 16.83
N LEU A 29 7.31 2.84 15.70
CA LEU A 29 8.70 2.63 15.29
C LEU A 29 9.60 3.77 15.80
N SER A 30 10.78 3.41 16.31
CA SER A 30 11.80 4.35 16.77
C SER A 30 12.76 4.80 15.67
N TYR A 31 12.52 4.39 14.43
CA TYR A 31 13.35 4.68 13.26
C TYR A 31 12.45 5.04 12.08
N ALA A 32 13.00 5.81 11.15
CA ALA A 32 12.36 6.23 9.91
C ALA A 32 13.09 5.62 8.70
N GLY A 33 12.67 5.98 7.50
CA GLY A 33 13.31 5.61 6.26
C GLY A 33 12.66 4.40 5.57
N VAL A 34 13.39 3.81 4.63
CA VAL A 34 12.95 2.64 3.86
C VAL A 34 12.62 1.45 4.76
N SER A 35 13.46 1.16 5.75
CA SER A 35 13.22 0.06 6.69
C SER A 35 11.94 0.24 7.49
N ALA A 36 11.55 1.47 7.83
CA ALA A 36 10.30 1.74 8.51
C ALA A 36 9.10 1.48 7.59
N SER A 37 9.16 1.90 6.33
CA SER A 37 8.13 1.57 5.33
C SER A 37 7.97 0.06 5.14
N GLU A 38 9.07 -0.67 5.00
CA GLU A 38 9.07 -2.13 4.86
C GLU A 38 8.46 -2.80 6.09
N LYS A 39 8.78 -2.32 7.30
CA LYS A 39 8.24 -2.87 8.54
C LYS A 39 6.73 -2.67 8.68
N ILE A 40 6.23 -1.50 8.29
CA ILE A 40 4.79 -1.19 8.28
C ILE A 40 4.09 -2.11 7.26
N ALA A 41 4.63 -2.22 6.04
CA ALA A 41 4.08 -3.09 5.01
C ALA A 41 4.08 -4.58 5.41
N GLU A 42 5.12 -5.04 6.12
CA GLU A 42 5.18 -6.38 6.70
C GLU A 42 4.03 -6.61 7.71
N GLY A 43 3.75 -5.61 8.57
CA GLY A 43 2.64 -5.65 9.52
C GLY A 43 1.27 -5.82 8.84
N ASP A 44 1.11 -5.24 7.65
CA ASP A 44 -0.12 -5.30 6.87
C ASP A 44 -0.27 -6.58 6.04
N LEU A 45 0.82 -7.33 5.81
CA LEU A 45 0.88 -8.43 4.84
C LEU A 45 -0.24 -9.46 5.03
N LYS A 46 -0.48 -9.91 6.27
CA LYS A 46 -1.52 -10.89 6.58
C LYS A 46 -2.92 -10.43 6.18
N ASN A 47 -3.21 -9.13 6.30
CA ASN A 47 -4.50 -8.59 5.88
C ASN A 47 -4.54 -8.35 4.37
N MET A 48 -3.41 -7.94 3.78
CA MET A 48 -3.26 -7.75 2.34
C MET A 48 -3.50 -9.05 1.54
N GLU A 49 -3.09 -10.20 2.08
CA GLU A 49 -3.27 -11.52 1.45
C GLU A 49 -4.74 -11.82 1.10
N LYS A 50 -5.69 -11.32 1.89
CA LYS A 50 -7.14 -11.45 1.64
C LYS A 50 -7.56 -10.86 0.29
N TYR A 51 -6.81 -9.88 -0.20
CA TYR A 51 -7.11 -9.12 -1.41
C TYR A 51 -6.13 -9.40 -2.56
N HIS A 52 -5.11 -10.24 -2.35
CA HIS A 52 -4.03 -10.48 -3.31
C HIS A 52 -4.55 -10.84 -4.72
N ALA A 53 -5.51 -11.75 -4.83
CA ALA A 53 -6.07 -12.15 -6.13
C ALA A 53 -6.79 -11.00 -6.84
N MET A 54 -7.48 -10.13 -6.09
CA MET A 54 -8.18 -8.97 -6.64
C MET A 54 -7.19 -7.89 -7.08
N ILE A 55 -6.20 -7.58 -6.23
CA ILE A 55 -5.14 -6.61 -6.53
C ILE A 55 -4.37 -7.03 -7.79
N THR A 56 -3.94 -8.29 -7.87
CA THR A 56 -3.25 -8.84 -9.04
C THR A 56 -4.11 -8.79 -10.30
N LYS A 57 -5.40 -9.12 -10.20
CA LYS A 57 -6.33 -9.03 -11.34
C LYS A 57 -6.47 -7.59 -11.85
N VAL A 58 -6.69 -6.64 -10.95
CA VAL A 58 -6.88 -5.22 -11.31
C VAL A 58 -5.58 -4.64 -11.88
N GLY A 59 -4.45 -4.85 -11.21
CA GLY A 59 -3.14 -4.39 -11.68
C GLY A 59 -2.84 -4.87 -13.10
N ASN A 60 -3.01 -6.16 -13.36
CA ASN A 60 -2.85 -6.72 -14.71
C ASN A 60 -3.83 -6.11 -15.73
N SER A 61 -5.10 -5.92 -15.37
CA SER A 61 -6.11 -5.35 -16.28
C SER A 61 -5.86 -3.88 -16.63
N LYS A 62 -5.19 -3.15 -15.74
CA LYS A 62 -4.87 -1.72 -15.89
C LYS A 62 -3.42 -1.47 -16.30
N CYS A 63 -2.61 -2.53 -16.40
CA CYS A 63 -1.18 -2.48 -16.63
C CYS A 63 -0.45 -1.60 -15.60
N VAL A 64 -0.84 -1.73 -14.33
CA VAL A 64 -0.20 -1.12 -13.16
C VAL A 64 0.36 -2.26 -12.32
N ASP A 65 1.58 -2.12 -11.83
CA ASP A 65 2.19 -3.12 -10.96
C ASP A 65 1.30 -3.36 -9.71
N PRO A 66 0.85 -4.61 -9.47
CA PRO A 66 0.07 -4.95 -8.28
C PRO A 66 0.70 -4.49 -6.96
N ALA A 67 2.04 -4.43 -6.87
CA ALA A 67 2.75 -3.97 -5.69
C ALA A 67 2.56 -2.47 -5.42
N VAL A 68 2.35 -1.64 -6.45
CA VAL A 68 1.97 -0.23 -6.28
C VAL A 68 0.61 -0.12 -5.61
N ILE A 69 -0.36 -0.90 -6.09
CA ILE A 69 -1.71 -0.91 -5.54
C ILE A 69 -1.69 -1.39 -4.08
N ALA A 70 -0.94 -2.45 -3.79
CA ALA A 70 -0.76 -2.95 -2.42
C ALA A 70 -0.10 -1.90 -1.50
N GLY A 71 0.92 -1.19 -1.98
CA GLY A 71 1.57 -0.11 -1.23
C GLY A 71 0.62 1.04 -0.89
N ILE A 72 -0.25 1.43 -1.83
CA ILE A 72 -1.31 2.43 -1.59
C ILE A 72 -2.30 1.92 -0.54
N ILE A 73 -2.78 0.68 -0.66
CA ILE A 73 -3.73 0.09 0.30
C ILE A 73 -3.15 0.01 1.71
N SER A 74 -1.86 -0.35 1.86
CA SER A 74 -1.16 -0.36 3.13
C SER A 74 -1.17 1.04 3.75
N ARG A 75 -0.76 2.05 2.99
CA ARG A 75 -0.71 3.44 3.44
C ARG A 75 -2.08 4.01 3.82
N GLU A 76 -3.11 3.75 3.01
CA GLU A 76 -4.42 4.38 3.15
C GLU A 76 -5.27 3.73 4.24
N SER A 77 -5.12 2.42 4.46
CA SER A 77 -6.07 1.69 5.30
C SER A 77 -5.49 0.56 6.13
N HIS A 78 -4.17 0.34 6.11
CA HIS A 78 -3.55 -0.86 6.68
C HIS A 78 -4.29 -2.13 6.27
N ALA A 79 -4.53 -2.25 4.95
CA ALA A 79 -5.35 -3.29 4.34
C ALA A 79 -6.74 -3.46 5.01
N GLY A 80 -7.38 -2.33 5.31
CA GLY A 80 -8.73 -2.24 5.86
C GLY A 80 -8.83 -2.32 7.39
N THR A 81 -7.72 -2.47 8.12
CA THR A 81 -7.78 -2.66 9.59
C THR A 81 -8.15 -1.41 10.38
N VAL A 82 -7.91 -0.22 9.82
CA VAL A 82 -8.27 1.07 10.45
C VAL A 82 -9.65 1.59 10.04
N LEU A 83 -10.35 0.87 9.15
CA LEU A 83 -11.64 1.30 8.60
C LEU A 83 -12.81 0.85 9.47
N LYS A 84 -13.88 1.66 9.48
CA LYS A 84 -15.17 1.31 10.06
C LYS A 84 -16.21 1.18 8.95
N ASP A 85 -16.68 -0.05 8.70
CA ASP A 85 -17.62 -0.37 7.61
C ASP A 85 -17.15 0.16 6.24
N GLY A 86 -15.82 0.13 6.02
CA GLY A 86 -15.17 0.63 4.80
C GLY A 86 -14.87 2.13 4.79
N TRP A 87 -15.35 2.90 5.76
CA TRP A 87 -15.11 4.33 5.86
C TRP A 87 -13.88 4.66 6.69
N GLY A 88 -13.07 5.60 6.19
CA GLY A 88 -11.98 6.26 6.91
C GLY A 88 -12.07 7.78 6.73
N ASP A 89 -10.99 8.49 7.06
CA ASP A 89 -10.89 9.97 7.06
C ASP A 89 -12.17 10.69 7.50
N HIS A 90 -12.63 10.40 8.72
CA HIS A 90 -13.82 11.04 9.30
C HIS A 90 -15.11 10.88 8.46
N GLY A 91 -15.18 9.85 7.62
CA GLY A 91 -16.33 9.56 6.75
C GLY A 91 -16.23 10.18 5.35
N ASN A 92 -15.09 10.76 4.97
CA ASN A 92 -14.91 11.37 3.66
C ASN A 92 -14.37 10.40 2.59
N ALA A 93 -13.73 9.30 3.01
CA ALA A 93 -13.07 8.38 2.12
C ALA A 93 -13.54 6.93 2.33
N PHE A 94 -13.64 6.18 1.22
CA PHE A 94 -14.20 4.82 1.24
C PHE A 94 -13.30 3.76 0.60
N GLY A 95 -13.29 2.57 1.21
CA GLY A 95 -12.65 1.37 0.70
C GLY A 95 -11.15 1.29 0.95
N LEU A 96 -10.52 0.22 0.44
CA LEU A 96 -9.12 -0.10 0.72
C LEU A 96 -8.12 0.96 0.25
N MET A 97 -8.47 1.73 -0.79
CA MET A 97 -7.65 2.80 -1.35
C MET A 97 -8.17 4.20 -1.01
N GLN A 98 -9.15 4.31 -0.10
CA GLN A 98 -9.68 5.59 0.41
C GLN A 98 -10.04 6.60 -0.71
N VAL A 99 -10.96 6.20 -1.60
CA VAL A 99 -11.49 7.04 -2.70
C VAL A 99 -12.36 8.18 -2.16
#